data_AF-A0AB35BC38-F1
#
_entry.id   AF-A0AB35BC38-F1
#
_cell.length_a   1.000
_cell.length_b   1.000
_cell.length_c   1.000
_cell.angle_alpha   90.00
_cell.angle_beta   90.00
_cell.angle_gamma   90.00
#
_symmetry.space_group_name_H-M   'P 1'
#
loop_
_entity.id
_entity.type
_entity.pdbx_description
1 polymer ?
#
loop_
_entity_poly.entity_id
_entity_poly.type
_entity_poly.pdbx_seq_one_letter_code
_entity_poly.pdbx_strand_id
1 'polypeptide(L)'
;MARVPEVARKRRTQPPPPHVLYEALTDPDRDPTRPWLLLQEDEQRPTIAESVEPNLVVWTSLWPLRPDANIRFDIEGPSRGSATLTWTLILDDPVPDAATIIRMRKRLNVLINANLRFTFGQ
;
A
#
# COMPACT_ATOMS: atom_id res chain seq x y z
N MET A 1 23.02 -9.38 -8.83
CA MET A 1 21.94 -8.81 -8.00
C MET A 1 20.79 -9.79 -8.02
N ALA A 2 20.36 -10.30 -6.85
CA ALA A 2 19.16 -11.13 -6.79
C ALA A 2 17.95 -10.31 -7.23
N ARG A 3 17.12 -10.85 -8.11
CA ARG A 3 15.87 -10.22 -8.51
C ARG A 3 14.93 -10.33 -7.31
N VAL A 4 14.51 -9.21 -6.74
CA VAL A 4 13.53 -9.26 -5.63
C VAL A 4 12.16 -9.64 -6.22
N PRO A 5 11.56 -10.78 -5.84
CA PRO A 5 10.32 -11.24 -6.45
C PRO A 5 9.11 -10.37 -6.08
N GLU A 6 8.37 -9.95 -7.11
CA GLU A 6 7.02 -9.40 -6.97
C GLU A 6 6.03 -10.56 -6.79
N VAL A 7 5.45 -10.69 -5.61
CA VAL A 7 4.60 -11.85 -5.27
C VAL A 7 3.10 -11.56 -5.43
N ALA A 8 2.71 -10.28 -5.42
CA ALA A 8 1.35 -9.86 -5.69
C ALA A 8 1.30 -8.42 -6.21
N ARG A 9 0.34 -8.13 -7.08
CA ARG A 9 0.08 -6.77 -7.57
C ARG A 9 -1.40 -6.51 -7.75
N LYS A 10 -1.84 -5.28 -7.54
CA LYS A 10 -3.19 -4.83 -7.89
C LYS A 10 -3.19 -3.38 -8.32
N ARG A 11 -3.83 -3.13 -9.46
CA ARG A 11 -4.09 -1.81 -10.02
C ARG A 11 -5.55 -1.44 -9.85
N ARG A 12 -5.84 -0.21 -9.42
CA ARG A 12 -7.20 0.34 -9.33
C ARG A 12 -7.21 1.86 -9.44
N THR A 13 -8.19 2.41 -10.15
CA THR A 13 -8.46 3.85 -10.15
C THR A 13 -9.13 4.28 -8.85
N GLN A 14 -8.56 5.29 -8.21
CA GLN A 14 -9.08 5.95 -7.02
C GLN A 14 -9.73 7.28 -7.39
N PRO A 15 -10.76 7.72 -6.66
CA PRO A 15 -11.42 9.01 -6.91
C PRO A 15 -10.51 10.24 -6.83
N PRO A 16 -9.60 10.37 -5.83
CA PRO A 16 -8.83 11.60 -5.65
C PRO A 16 -7.63 11.70 -6.60
N PRO A 17 -7.04 12.92 -6.71
CA PRO A 17 -5.83 13.15 -7.49
C PRO A 17 -4.57 12.55 -6.85
N PRO A 18 -3.47 12.43 -7.62
CA PRO A 18 -2.23 11.80 -7.16
C PRO A 18 -1.70 12.34 -5.83
N HIS A 19 -1.64 13.67 -5.66
CA HIS A 19 -1.10 14.27 -4.42
C HIS A 19 -1.91 13.89 -3.17
N VAL A 20 -3.24 13.80 -3.28
CA VAL A 20 -4.10 13.39 -2.16
C VAL A 20 -3.89 11.91 -1.79
N LEU A 21 -3.64 11.03 -2.77
CA LEU A 21 -3.26 9.64 -2.49
C LEU A 21 -1.87 9.55 -1.86
N TYR A 22 -0.90 10.30 -2.40
CA TYR A 22 0.46 10.36 -1.88
C TYR A 22 0.47 10.80 -0.42
N GLU A 23 -0.23 11.90 -0.10
CA GLU A 23 -0.43 12.38 1.27
C GLU A 23 -1.09 11.31 2.15
N ALA A 24 -2.08 10.58 1.64
CA ALA A 24 -2.78 9.58 2.46
C ALA A 24 -1.85 8.42 2.82
N LEU A 25 -1.00 8.01 1.88
CA LEU A 25 -0.05 6.92 2.04
C LEU A 25 1.17 7.34 2.89
N THR A 26 1.55 8.61 2.88
CA THR A 26 2.69 9.12 3.66
C THR A 26 2.27 9.60 5.06
N ASP A 27 1.04 10.05 5.22
CA ASP A 27 0.43 10.41 6.50
C ASP A 27 -0.96 9.75 6.67
N PRO A 28 -1.00 8.48 7.11
CA PRO A 28 -2.24 7.74 7.29
C PRO A 28 -3.17 8.29 8.38
N ASP A 29 -2.67 9.13 9.30
CA ASP A 29 -3.42 9.68 10.44
C ASP A 29 -3.84 11.13 10.26
N ARG A 30 -3.56 11.73 9.09
CA ARG A 30 -3.89 13.14 8.80
C ARG A 30 -5.34 13.52 9.13
N ASP A 31 -6.26 12.58 9.01
CA ASP A 31 -7.67 12.74 9.35
C ASP A 31 -8.07 11.71 10.42
N PRO A 32 -8.01 12.06 11.72
CA PRO A 32 -8.34 11.14 12.80
C PRO A 32 -9.83 10.77 12.83
N THR A 33 -10.69 11.49 12.09
CA THR A 33 -12.12 11.16 11.99
C THR A 33 -12.42 10.08 10.96
N ARG A 34 -11.44 9.79 10.07
CA ARG A 34 -11.55 8.79 9.00
C ARG A 34 -10.32 7.88 8.96
N PRO A 35 -10.03 7.15 10.06
CA PRO A 35 -8.90 6.24 10.10
C PRO A 35 -9.10 5.10 9.09
N TRP A 36 -8.07 4.81 8.32
CA TRP A 36 -8.14 3.75 7.30
C TRP A 36 -7.04 2.69 7.45
N LEU A 37 -5.90 3.07 8.02
CA LEU A 37 -4.81 2.15 8.38
C LEU A 37 -5.16 1.40 9.68
N LEU A 38 -6.24 0.63 9.62
CA LEU A 38 -6.75 -0.16 10.73
C LEU A 38 -6.00 -1.49 10.79
N LEU A 39 -4.90 -1.54 11.55
CA LEU A 39 -4.02 -2.71 11.68
C LEU A 39 -4.63 -3.81 12.54
N GLN A 40 -4.30 -5.07 12.24
CA GLN A 40 -4.64 -6.23 13.06
C GLN A 40 -3.59 -6.43 14.18
N GLU A 41 -3.90 -7.28 15.17
CA GLU A 41 -3.03 -7.52 16.33
C GLU A 41 -1.63 -8.05 15.97
N ASP A 42 -1.53 -8.77 14.85
CA ASP A 42 -0.28 -9.34 14.31
C ASP A 42 0.39 -8.44 13.27
N GLU A 43 -0.06 -7.18 13.15
CA GLU A 43 0.46 -6.21 12.20
C GLU A 43 1.13 -5.03 12.90
N GLN A 44 2.09 -4.43 12.19
CA GLN A 44 2.80 -3.24 12.62
C GLN A 44 2.54 -2.08 11.66
N ARG A 45 2.69 -0.86 12.18
CA ARG A 45 2.64 0.35 11.36
C ARG A 45 3.86 0.37 10.42
N PRO A 46 3.65 0.57 9.11
CA PRO A 46 4.74 0.72 8.18
C PRO A 46 5.44 2.07 8.40
N THR A 47 6.71 2.13 8.06
CA THR A 47 7.47 3.36 7.87
C THR A 47 7.70 3.58 6.37
N ILE A 48 8.04 4.81 5.97
CA ILE A 48 8.35 5.13 4.58
C ILE A 48 9.81 4.76 4.31
N ALA A 49 10.03 3.76 3.46
CA ALA A 49 11.36 3.36 3.00
C ALA A 49 11.86 4.28 1.87
N GLU A 50 10.96 4.69 0.98
CA GLU A 50 11.24 5.59 -0.15
C GLU A 50 9.97 6.36 -0.50
N SER A 51 10.09 7.61 -0.94
CA SER A 51 8.97 8.33 -1.54
C SER A 51 9.43 9.36 -2.58
N VAL A 52 8.64 9.53 -3.63
CA VAL A 52 8.79 10.57 -4.66
C VAL A 52 7.42 11.16 -4.92
N GLU A 53 7.21 12.40 -4.53
CA GLU A 53 5.91 13.06 -4.68
C GLU A 53 5.59 13.39 -6.15
N PRO A 54 4.35 13.16 -6.62
CA PRO A 54 3.25 12.42 -5.99
C PRO A 54 3.20 10.95 -6.46
N ASN A 55 4.25 10.44 -7.09
CA ASN A 55 4.21 9.24 -7.94
C ASN A 55 4.55 7.93 -7.24
N LEU A 56 5.30 7.98 -6.13
CA LEU A 56 5.83 6.78 -5.49
C LEU A 56 5.80 6.89 -3.97
N VAL A 57 5.32 5.84 -3.32
CA VAL A 57 5.55 5.57 -1.90
C VAL A 57 5.97 4.12 -1.76
N VAL A 58 7.00 3.84 -0.96
CA VAL A 58 7.38 2.49 -0.56
C VAL A 58 7.27 2.40 0.94
N TRP A 59 6.43 1.48 1.40
CA TRP A 59 6.30 1.14 2.80
C TRP A 59 7.20 -0.05 3.16
N THR A 60 7.77 0.02 4.36
CA THR A 60 8.32 -1.17 5.03
C THR A 60 7.20 -2.13 5.42
N SER A 61 7.58 -3.32 5.88
CA SER A 61 6.64 -4.39 6.18
C SER A 61 5.55 -4.00 7.19
N LEU A 62 4.35 -4.48 6.91
CA LEU A 62 3.21 -4.52 7.85
C LEU A 62 3.26 -5.74 8.78
N TRP A 63 4.10 -6.73 8.49
CA TRP A 63 4.09 -8.02 9.17
C TRP A 63 5.42 -8.26 9.88
N PRO A 64 5.45 -8.29 11.23
CA PRO A 64 6.66 -8.58 11.99
C PRO A 64 7.31 -9.92 11.62
N LEU A 65 6.51 -10.91 11.18
CA LEU A 65 7.00 -12.22 10.74
C LEU A 65 7.57 -12.24 9.31
N ARG A 66 7.38 -11.16 8.53
CA ARG A 66 8.02 -10.96 7.22
C ARG A 66 8.58 -9.55 7.15
N PRO A 67 9.64 -9.24 7.91
CA PRO A 67 10.22 -7.90 7.97
C PRO A 67 10.84 -7.46 6.63
N ASP A 68 11.13 -8.43 5.74
CA ASP A 68 11.62 -8.23 4.38
C ASP A 68 10.55 -7.72 3.40
N ALA A 69 9.27 -7.78 3.78
CA ALA A 69 8.19 -7.35 2.89
C ALA A 69 8.21 -5.85 2.65
N ASN A 70 8.26 -5.45 1.38
CA ASN A 70 8.08 -4.07 0.96
C ASN A 70 6.81 -3.94 0.14
N ILE A 71 6.11 -2.82 0.34
CA ILE A 71 4.88 -2.52 -0.40
C ILE A 71 5.13 -1.25 -1.19
N ARG A 72 5.28 -1.42 -2.51
CA ARG A 72 5.46 -0.32 -3.45
C ARG A 72 4.10 0.17 -3.92
N PHE A 73 3.90 1.48 -3.92
CA PHE A 73 2.73 2.17 -4.45
C PHE A 73 3.15 3.08 -5.60
N ASP A 74 2.74 2.73 -6.82
CA ASP A 74 2.86 3.59 -7.99
C ASP A 74 1.55 4.36 -8.20
N ILE A 75 1.67 5.68 -8.34
CA ILE A 75 0.55 6.62 -8.44
C ILE A 75 0.66 7.37 -9.78
N GLU A 76 -0.32 7.15 -10.64
CA GLU A 76 -0.37 7.69 -12.00
C GLU A 76 -1.65 8.51 -12.20
N GLY A 77 -1.56 9.66 -12.84
CA GLY A 77 -2.75 10.42 -13.20
C GLY A 77 -2.46 11.91 -13.42
N PRO A 78 -3.46 12.67 -13.92
CA PRO A 78 -3.34 14.12 -14.02
C PRO A 78 -3.27 14.76 -12.64
N SER A 79 -2.64 15.94 -12.54
CA SER A 79 -2.52 16.70 -11.28
C SER A 79 -3.88 17.04 -10.64
N ARG A 80 -4.91 17.19 -11.47
CA ARG A 80 -6.32 17.35 -11.07
C ARG A 80 -7.13 16.26 -11.77
N GLY A 81 -7.76 15.37 -11.02
CA GLY A 81 -8.55 14.26 -11.56
C GLY A 81 -8.41 12.99 -10.73
N SER A 82 -8.87 11.87 -11.25
CA SER A 82 -8.67 10.56 -10.62
C SER A 82 -7.27 10.04 -10.85
N ALA A 83 -6.69 9.39 -9.84
CA ALA A 83 -5.41 8.70 -9.95
C ALA A 83 -5.60 7.19 -10.06
N THR A 84 -4.72 6.54 -10.81
CA THR A 84 -4.55 5.09 -10.75
C THR A 84 -3.49 4.75 -9.72
N LEU A 85 -3.87 3.93 -8.74
CA LEU A 85 -2.98 3.38 -7.73
C LEU A 85 -2.67 1.93 -8.08
N THR A 86 -1.39 1.59 -8.18
CA THR A 86 -0.91 0.23 -8.25
C THR A 86 -0.12 -0.08 -6.99
N TRP A 87 -0.56 -1.07 -6.21
CA TRP A 87 0.28 -1.60 -5.15
C TRP A 87 0.93 -2.91 -5.60
N THR A 88 2.19 -3.08 -5.25
CA THR A 88 3.01 -4.27 -5.52
C THR A 88 3.63 -4.74 -4.21
N LEU A 89 3.38 -6.00 -3.85
CA LEU A 89 4.01 -6.66 -2.71
C LEU A 89 5.28 -7.36 -3.19
N ILE A 90 6.39 -6.97 -2.57
CA ILE A 90 7.74 -7.41 -2.89
C ILE A 90 8.27 -8.14 -1.66
N LEU A 91 8.84 -9.33 -1.85
CA LEU A 91 9.41 -10.16 -0.79
C LEU A 91 10.79 -10.65 -1.20
N ASP A 92 11.67 -10.91 -0.24
CA ASP A 92 12.93 -11.59 -0.50
C ASP A 92 12.74 -13.11 -0.50
N ASP A 93 13.68 -13.82 -1.15
CA ASP A 93 13.74 -15.27 -1.07
C ASP A 93 14.12 -15.74 0.34
N PRO A 94 13.51 -16.84 0.84
CA PRO A 94 12.54 -17.66 0.14
C PRO A 94 11.14 -17.03 0.12
N VAL A 95 10.53 -17.03 -1.07
CA VAL A 95 9.12 -16.66 -1.25
C VAL A 95 8.24 -17.60 -0.41
N PRO A 96 7.32 -17.05 0.42
CA PRO A 96 6.45 -17.86 1.27
C PRO A 96 5.42 -18.66 0.46
N ASP A 97 4.74 -19.59 1.11
CA ASP A 97 3.72 -20.40 0.45
C ASP A 97 2.57 -19.57 -0.15
N ALA A 98 1.85 -20.16 -1.10
CA ALA A 98 0.76 -19.50 -1.79
C ALA A 98 -0.36 -19.05 -0.84
N ALA A 99 -0.63 -19.79 0.24
CA ALA A 99 -1.67 -19.45 1.20
C ALA A 99 -1.34 -18.15 1.95
N THR A 100 -0.07 -17.96 2.31
CA THR A 100 0.45 -16.77 2.96
C THR A 100 0.39 -15.57 2.02
N ILE A 101 0.84 -15.74 0.76
CA ILE A 101 0.74 -14.68 -0.26
C ILE A 101 -0.73 -14.27 -0.47
N ILE A 102 -1.66 -15.23 -0.51
CA ILE A 102 -3.10 -14.96 -0.63
C ILE A 102 -3.60 -14.13 0.56
N ARG A 103 -3.20 -14.46 1.81
CA ARG A 103 -3.58 -13.68 3.00
C ARG A 103 -3.05 -12.25 2.93
N MET A 104 -1.75 -12.07 2.65
CA MET A 104 -1.13 -10.74 2.54
C MET A 104 -1.78 -9.89 1.44
N ARG A 105 -2.04 -10.49 0.26
CA ARG A 105 -2.76 -9.83 -0.84
C ARG A 105 -4.18 -9.43 -0.46
N LYS A 106 -4.94 -10.32 0.21
CA LYS A 106 -6.30 -9.98 0.67
C LYS A 106 -6.26 -8.82 1.64
N ARG A 107 -5.29 -8.83 2.55
CA ARG A 107 -5.11 -7.78 3.54
C ARG A 107 -4.81 -6.41 2.94
N LEU A 108 -3.86 -6.33 2.00
CA LEU A 108 -3.58 -5.09 1.25
C LEU A 108 -4.78 -4.60 0.46
N ASN A 109 -5.59 -5.51 -0.10
CA ASN A 109 -6.83 -5.10 -0.75
C ASN A 109 -7.84 -4.48 0.22
N VAL A 110 -7.96 -5.00 1.44
CA VAL A 110 -8.83 -4.40 2.47
C VAL A 110 -8.33 -3.01 2.83
N LEU A 111 -7.06 -2.87 3.22
CA LEU A 111 -6.50 -1.57 3.61
C LEU A 111 -6.61 -0.51 2.50
N ILE A 112 -6.19 -0.86 1.29
CA ILE A 112 -5.99 0.13 0.21
C ILE A 112 -7.24 0.30 -0.65
N ASN A 113 -7.93 -0.79 -0.98
CA ASN A 113 -9.04 -0.77 -1.93
C ASN A 113 -10.43 -0.75 -1.27
N ALA A 114 -10.51 -0.94 0.05
CA ALA A 114 -11.71 -0.71 0.83
C ALA A 114 -11.53 0.47 1.79
N ASN A 115 -10.68 0.34 2.82
CA ASN A 115 -10.60 1.34 3.89
C ASN A 115 -10.12 2.72 3.40
N LEU A 116 -8.96 2.78 2.73
CA LEU A 116 -8.43 4.05 2.20
C LEU A 116 -9.42 4.69 1.24
N ARG A 117 -10.02 3.88 0.35
CA ARG A 117 -10.99 4.37 -0.64
C ARG A 117 -12.21 5.01 0.03
N PHE A 118 -12.69 4.45 1.15
CA PHE A 118 -13.82 4.99 1.91
C PHE A 118 -13.55 6.41 2.44
N THR A 119 -12.30 6.74 2.77
CA THR A 119 -11.94 8.09 3.25
C THR A 119 -12.23 9.18 2.22
N PHE A 120 -12.28 8.83 0.93
CA PHE A 120 -12.58 9.71 -0.19
C PHE A 120 -14.08 9.82 -0.52
N GLY A 121 -14.98 9.30 0.35
CA GLY A 121 -16.43 9.40 0.18
C GLY A 121 -17.01 8.39 -0.82
N GLN A 122 -16.50 7.16 -0.82
CA GLN A 122 -16.97 6.04 -1.65
C GLN A 122 -17.44 4.87 -0.81
#